data_AF-A0A7K1IX39-F1
#
_entry.id   AF-A0A7K1IX39-F1
#
_cell.length_a   1.000
_cell.length_b   1.000
_cell.length_c   1.000
_cell.angle_alpha   90.00
_cell.angle_beta   90.00
_cell.angle_gamma   90.00
#
_symmetry.space_group_name_H-M   'P 1'
#
loop_
_entity.id
_entity.type
_entity.pdbx_description
1 polymer ?
#
loop_
_entity_poly.entity_id
_entity_poly.type
_entity_poly.pdbx_seq_one_letter_code
_entity_poly.pdbx_strand_id
1 'polypeptide(L)'
;MTLDETTRFRITNKFVGILGDEDAAKLMDSIPPIDWDRFATKDDIATATILTKAEMELEFANFRTEVAVQFAEVRTEFADVRTEMRTGFANLRAEFAHSMRINTLTIIGSMAALMSVFSVLTPLLK
;
A
#
# COMPACT_ATOMS: atom_id res chain seq x y z
N MET A 1 9.88 -37.94 -22.89
CA MET A 1 10.37 -39.23 -23.44
C MET A 1 9.31 -39.75 -24.40
N THR A 2 9.44 -39.42 -25.68
CA THR A 2 8.56 -39.95 -26.73
C THR A 2 8.73 -41.47 -26.78
N LEU A 3 7.63 -42.21 -26.95
CA LEU A 3 7.70 -43.68 -27.04
C LEU A 3 8.56 -44.03 -28.26
N ASP A 4 9.76 -44.59 -28.04
CA ASP A 4 10.67 -44.91 -29.12
C ASP A 4 10.09 -46.04 -30.00
N GLU A 5 10.44 -46.06 -31.29
CA GLU A 5 9.93 -47.03 -32.28
C GLU A 5 10.13 -48.50 -31.84
N THR A 6 11.26 -48.79 -31.21
CA THR A 6 11.64 -50.10 -30.67
C THR A 6 10.73 -50.51 -29.52
N THR A 7 10.39 -49.56 -28.64
CA THR A 7 9.44 -49.79 -27.54
C THR A 7 8.03 -50.03 -28.07
N ARG A 8 7.60 -49.27 -29.08
CA ARG A 8 6.31 -49.46 -29.75
C ARG A 8 6.22 -50.84 -30.40
N PHE A 9 7.22 -51.23 -31.18
CA PHE A 9 7.28 -52.54 -31.85
C PHE A 9 7.24 -53.71 -30.85
N ARG A 10 8.00 -53.58 -29.74
CA ARG A 10 8.01 -54.60 -28.67
C ARG A 10 6.65 -54.77 -28.00
N ILE A 11 5.92 -53.67 -27.79
CA ILE A 11 4.57 -53.70 -27.20
C ILE A 11 3.58 -54.36 -28.17
N THR A 12 3.65 -54.03 -29.47
CA THR A 12 2.79 -54.61 -30.51
C THR A 12 2.94 -56.13 -30.56
N ASN A 13 4.18 -56.63 -30.64
CA ASN A 13 4.44 -58.08 -30.69
C ASN A 13 3.93 -58.82 -29.44
N LYS A 14 3.96 -58.17 -28.27
CA LYS A 14 3.46 -58.75 -27.03
C LYS A 14 1.92 -58.83 -27.01
N PHE A 15 1.23 -57.85 -27.60
CA PHE A 15 -0.23 -57.86 -27.72
C PHE A 15 -0.73 -58.80 -28.81
N VAL A 16 -0.02 -58.91 -29.93
CA VAL A 16 -0.32 -59.88 -31.01
C VAL A 16 -0.40 -61.30 -30.45
N GLY A 17 0.54 -61.69 -29.58
CA GLY A 17 0.55 -63.02 -28.96
C GLY A 17 -0.61 -63.31 -27.99
N ILE A 18 -1.37 -62.30 -27.56
CA ILE A 18 -2.44 -62.43 -26.56
C ILE A 18 -3.82 -62.19 -27.20
N LEU A 19 -3.92 -61.23 -28.10
CA LEU A 19 -5.18 -60.71 -28.65
C LEU A 19 -5.38 -61.08 -30.12
N GLY A 20 -4.34 -61.60 -30.79
CA GLY A 20 -4.33 -61.77 -32.25
C GLY A 20 -3.96 -60.47 -32.98
N ASP A 21 -3.55 -60.61 -34.25
CA ASP A 21 -3.01 -59.51 -35.06
C ASP A 21 -3.99 -58.33 -35.21
N GLU A 22 -5.27 -58.63 -35.45
CA GLU A 22 -6.26 -57.61 -35.79
C GLU A 22 -6.64 -56.73 -34.58
N ASP A 23 -6.83 -57.35 -33.42
CA ASP A 23 -7.21 -56.64 -32.19
C ASP A 23 -6.01 -55.91 -31.57
N ALA A 24 -4.80 -56.47 -31.69
CA ALA A 24 -3.57 -55.78 -31.31
C ALA A 24 -3.32 -54.54 -32.18
N ALA A 25 -3.58 -54.63 -33.50
CA ALA A 25 -3.46 -53.49 -34.40
C ALA A 25 -4.47 -52.37 -34.04
N LYS A 26 -5.74 -52.71 -33.78
CA LYS A 26 -6.76 -51.73 -33.35
C LYS A 26 -6.42 -51.06 -32.02
N LEU A 27 -5.89 -51.82 -31.05
CA LEU A 27 -5.43 -51.27 -29.78
C LEU A 27 -4.25 -50.32 -29.97
N MET A 28 -3.25 -50.68 -30.77
CA MET A 28 -2.12 -49.80 -31.03
C MET A 28 -2.49 -48.55 -31.83
N ASP A 29 -3.45 -48.65 -32.76
CA ASP A 29 -4.00 -47.51 -33.52
C ASP A 29 -4.79 -46.55 -32.62
N SER A 30 -5.42 -47.07 -31.57
CA SER A 30 -6.13 -46.27 -30.57
C SER A 30 -5.23 -45.57 -29.54
N ILE A 31 -3.91 -45.84 -29.53
CA ILE A 31 -2.98 -45.16 -28.61
C ILE A 31 -2.61 -43.80 -29.21
N PRO A 32 -3.10 -42.68 -28.65
CA PRO A 32 -2.68 -41.37 -29.11
C PRO A 32 -1.19 -41.14 -28.82
N PRO A 33 -0.49 -40.31 -29.61
CA PRO A 33 0.87 -39.88 -29.29
C PRO A 33 0.83 -39.03 -28.00
N ILE A 34 1.13 -39.65 -26.86
CA ILE A 34 1.18 -38.97 -25.55
C ILE A 34 2.63 -38.58 -25.24
N ASP A 35 2.87 -37.28 -25.21
CA ASP A 35 4.11 -36.68 -24.71
C ASP A 35 4.06 -36.57 -23.18
N TRP A 36 4.46 -37.63 -22.48
CA TRP A 36 4.45 -37.68 -21.01
C TRP A 36 5.35 -36.63 -20.33
N ASP A 37 6.27 -36.02 -21.08
CA ASP A 37 7.13 -34.93 -20.61
C ASP A 37 6.43 -33.56 -20.54
N ARG A 38 5.24 -33.42 -21.13
CA ARG A 38 4.43 -32.20 -21.04
C ARG A 38 3.59 -32.12 -19.77
N PHE A 39 3.48 -33.22 -19.04
CA PHE A 39 2.70 -33.26 -17.81
C PHE A 39 3.59 -32.90 -16.62
N ALA A 40 3.11 -31.98 -15.79
CA ALA A 40 3.75 -31.68 -14.51
C ALA A 40 3.80 -32.93 -13.64
N THR A 41 4.98 -33.24 -13.13
CA THR A 41 5.18 -34.31 -12.14
C THR A 41 4.76 -33.83 -10.76
N LYS A 42 4.70 -34.77 -9.80
CA LYS A 42 4.45 -34.42 -8.39
C LYS A 42 5.53 -33.50 -7.83
N ASP A 43 6.77 -33.67 -8.28
CA ASP A 43 7.90 -32.86 -7.84
C ASP A 43 7.81 -31.43 -8.38
N ASP A 44 7.34 -31.26 -9.63
CA ASP A 44 7.08 -29.94 -10.21
C ASP A 44 6.01 -29.19 -9.42
N ILE A 45 4.92 -29.89 -9.05
CA ILE A 45 3.84 -29.31 -8.25
C ILE A 45 4.31 -28.98 -6.83
N ALA A 46 5.09 -29.87 -6.20
CA ALA A 46 5.66 -29.62 -4.88
C ALA A 46 6.58 -28.40 -4.91
N THR A 47 7.42 -28.28 -5.93
CA THR A 47 8.31 -27.13 -6.13
C THR A 47 7.52 -25.84 -6.34
N ALA A 48 6.53 -25.85 -7.23
CA ALA A 48 5.66 -24.70 -7.47
C ALA A 48 4.94 -24.27 -6.19
N THR A 49 4.44 -25.22 -5.39
CA THR A 49 3.76 -24.94 -4.11
C THR A 49 4.71 -24.28 -3.10
N ILE A 50 5.94 -24.77 -2.99
CA ILE A 50 6.96 -24.19 -2.11
C ILE A 50 7.31 -22.77 -2.55
N LEU A 51 7.51 -22.55 -3.85
CA LEU A 51 7.82 -21.24 -4.41
C LEU A 51 6.68 -20.25 -4.16
N THR A 52 5.43 -20.62 -4.48
CA THR A 52 4.26 -19.76 -4.22
C THR A 52 4.11 -19.44 -2.73
N LYS A 53 4.34 -20.41 -1.83
CA LYS A 53 4.30 -20.15 -0.39
C LYS A 53 5.39 -19.17 0.05
N ALA A 54 6.62 -19.34 -0.45
CA ALA A 54 7.72 -18.44 -0.15
C ALA A 54 7.46 -17.01 -0.67
N GLU A 55 6.91 -16.88 -1.88
CA GLU A 55 6.49 -15.60 -2.45
C GLU A 55 5.40 -14.94 -1.59
N MET A 56 4.39 -15.69 -1.16
CA MET A 56 3.34 -15.18 -0.28
C MET A 56 3.88 -14.73 1.09
N GLU A 57 4.81 -15.49 1.67
CA GLU A 57 5.45 -15.12 2.93
C GLU A 57 6.28 -13.84 2.78
N LEU A 58 6.99 -13.69 1.66
CA LEU A 58 7.77 -12.49 1.33
C LEU A 58 6.86 -11.27 1.13
N GLU A 59 5.81 -11.39 0.31
CA GLU A 59 4.82 -10.34 0.07
C GLU A 59 4.17 -9.90 1.38
N PHE A 60 3.81 -10.84 2.25
CA PHE A 60 3.24 -10.51 3.55
C PHE A 60 4.21 -9.81 4.49
N ALA A 61 5.50 -10.18 4.47
CA ALA A 61 6.54 -9.48 5.22
C ALA A 61 6.76 -8.06 4.69
N ASN A 62 6.76 -7.88 3.37
CA ASN A 62 6.84 -6.57 2.72
C ASN A 62 5.65 -5.70 3.11
N PHE A 63 4.43 -6.22 2.99
CA PHE A 63 3.21 -5.52 3.39
C PHE A 63 3.23 -5.09 4.86
N ARG A 64 3.66 -5.97 5.78
CA ARG A 64 3.81 -5.61 7.21
C ARG A 64 4.79 -4.47 7.41
N THR A 65 5.89 -4.48 6.67
CA THR A 65 6.92 -3.43 6.73
C THR A 65 6.37 -2.10 6.21
N GLU A 66 5.71 -2.12 5.05
CA GLU A 66 5.09 -0.94 4.46
C GLU A 66 4.04 -0.31 5.38
N VAL A 67 3.15 -1.14 5.94
CA VAL A 67 2.15 -0.69 6.92
C VAL A 67 2.82 -0.08 8.15
N ALA A 68 3.89 -0.70 8.68
CA ALA A 68 4.60 -0.16 9.84
C ALA A 68 5.24 1.22 9.55
N VAL A 69 5.79 1.41 8.35
CA VAL A 69 6.35 2.69 7.88
C VAL A 69 5.24 3.73 7.76
N GLN A 70 4.15 3.43 7.05
CA GLN A 70 3.02 4.36 6.89
C GLN A 70 2.42 4.77 8.25
N PHE A 71 2.28 3.85 9.20
CA PHE A 71 1.83 4.19 10.56
C PHE A 71 2.82 5.09 11.32
N ALA A 72 4.12 4.95 11.07
CA ALA A 72 5.12 5.83 11.67
C ALA A 72 5.07 7.23 11.06
N GLU A 73 4.86 7.34 9.74
CA GLU A 73 4.66 8.60 9.04
C GLU A 73 3.41 9.32 9.55
N VAL A 74 2.26 8.66 9.61
CA VAL A 74 1.01 9.24 10.13
C VAL A 74 1.18 9.72 11.58
N ARG A 75 1.89 8.98 12.43
CA ARG A 75 2.19 9.45 13.81
C ARG A 75 3.03 10.72 13.82
N THR A 76 3.98 10.83 12.90
CA THR A 76 4.86 12.01 12.76
C THR A 76 4.04 13.20 12.27
N GLU A 77 3.27 13.04 11.19
CA GLU A 77 2.37 14.08 10.66
C GLU A 77 1.39 14.57 11.73
N PHE A 78 0.82 13.67 12.52
CA PHE A 78 -0.08 14.05 13.61
C PHE A 78 0.62 14.86 14.71
N ALA A 79 1.87 14.53 15.02
CA ALA A 79 2.67 15.29 15.97
C ALA A 79 3.03 16.69 15.43
N ASP A 80 3.29 16.79 14.14
CA ASP A 80 3.57 18.05 13.44
C ASP A 80 2.33 18.94 13.43
N VAL A 81 1.17 18.42 13.03
CA VAL A 81 -0.12 19.15 13.08
C VAL A 81 -0.40 19.64 14.50
N ARG A 82 -0.16 18.82 15.52
CA ARG A 82 -0.34 19.23 16.93
C ARG A 82 0.58 20.39 17.31
N THR A 83 1.81 20.36 16.83
CA THR A 83 2.82 21.41 17.08
C THR A 83 2.45 22.70 16.35
N GLU A 84 2.02 22.60 15.09
CA GLU A 84 1.53 23.71 14.29
C GLU A 84 0.31 24.35 14.95
N MET A 85 -0.68 23.57 15.38
CA MET A 85 -1.86 24.09 16.09
C MET A 85 -1.46 24.81 17.37
N ARG A 86 -0.59 24.22 18.20
CA ARG A 86 -0.13 24.85 19.45
C ARG A 86 0.57 26.18 19.17
N THR A 87 1.43 26.22 18.16
CA THR A 87 2.16 27.42 17.76
C THR A 87 1.21 28.47 17.20
N GLY A 88 0.30 28.08 16.31
CA GLY A 88 -0.73 28.94 15.75
C GLY A 88 -1.61 29.59 16.83
N PHE A 89 -2.07 28.81 17.81
CA PHE A 89 -2.84 29.36 18.95
C PHE A 89 -2.02 30.31 19.82
N ALA A 90 -0.73 30.01 20.06
CA ALA A 90 0.14 30.90 20.81
C ALA A 90 0.34 32.25 20.09
N ASN A 91 0.55 32.20 18.77
CA ASN A 91 0.69 33.37 17.93
C ASN A 91 -0.59 34.20 17.92
N LEU A 92 -1.75 33.59 17.71
CA LEU A 92 -3.05 34.28 17.77
C LEU A 92 -3.28 34.97 19.12
N ARG A 93 -2.93 34.31 20.23
CA ARG A 93 -3.05 34.91 21.57
C ARG A 93 -2.11 36.10 21.74
N ALA A 94 -0.89 36.02 21.22
CA ALA A 94 0.09 37.11 21.28
C ALA A 94 -0.36 38.31 20.43
N GLU A 95 -0.82 38.07 19.20
CA GLU A 95 -1.35 39.09 18.30
C GLU A 95 -2.58 39.77 18.90
N PHE A 96 -3.51 39.00 19.47
CA PHE A 96 -4.70 39.54 20.12
C PHE A 96 -4.34 40.44 21.32
N ALA A 97 -3.44 39.98 22.19
CA ALA A 97 -2.98 40.77 23.34
C ALA A 97 -2.27 42.05 22.90
N HIS A 98 -1.44 41.97 21.84
CA HIS A 98 -0.75 43.11 21.27
C HIS A 98 -1.73 44.14 20.69
N SER A 99 -2.67 43.67 19.86
CA SER A 99 -3.71 44.51 19.26
C SER A 99 -4.58 45.18 20.33
N MET A 100 -5.01 44.42 21.35
CA MET A 100 -5.80 44.96 22.46
C MET A 100 -5.03 46.05 23.21
N ARG A 101 -3.75 45.83 23.52
CA ARG A 101 -2.90 46.83 24.17
C ARG A 101 -2.78 48.11 23.34
N ILE A 102 -2.50 47.99 22.05
CA ILE A 102 -2.40 49.15 21.15
C ILE A 102 -3.73 49.90 21.10
N ASN A 103 -4.84 49.19 20.97
CA ASN A 103 -6.17 49.77 20.93
C ASN A 103 -6.47 50.54 22.24
N THR A 104 -6.23 49.92 23.41
CA THR A 104 -6.40 50.58 24.71
C THR A 104 -5.56 51.85 24.82
N LEU A 105 -4.28 51.82 24.42
CA LEU A 105 -3.41 53.00 24.46
C LEU A 105 -3.90 54.10 23.51
N THR A 106 -4.37 53.72 22.32
CA THR A 106 -4.91 54.66 21.32
C THR A 106 -6.17 55.34 21.83
N ILE A 107 -7.08 54.60 22.48
CA ILE A 107 -8.29 55.16 23.08
C ILE A 107 -7.94 56.11 24.24
N ILE A 108 -7.05 55.72 25.14
CA ILE A 108 -6.65 56.60 26.25
C ILE A 108 -6.02 57.89 25.72
N GLY A 109 -5.13 57.77 24.73
CA GLY A 109 -4.48 58.92 24.09
C GLY A 109 -5.49 59.87 23.43
N SER A 110 -6.47 59.33 22.70
CA SER A 110 -7.50 60.16 22.06
C SER A 110 -8.43 60.82 23.07
N MET A 111 -8.82 60.13 24.15
CA MET A 111 -9.60 60.71 25.24
C MET A 111 -8.84 61.83 25.96
N ALA A 112 -7.54 61.66 26.22
CA ALA A 112 -6.71 62.69 26.85
C ALA A 112 -6.59 63.94 25.95
N ALA A 113 -6.44 63.75 24.64
CA ALA A 113 -6.43 64.85 23.67
C ALA A 113 -7.79 65.57 23.60
N LEU A 114 -8.91 64.86 23.68
CA LEU A 114 -10.24 65.47 23.74
C LEU A 114 -10.45 66.28 25.02
N MET A 115 -10.01 65.75 26.18
CA MET A 115 -10.09 66.48 27.45
C MET A 115 -9.27 67.77 27.45
N SER A 116 -8.07 67.76 26.85
CA SER A 116 -7.24 68.97 26.78
C SER A 116 -7.90 70.06 25.93
N VAL A 117 -8.49 69.70 24.79
CA VAL A 117 -9.26 70.63 23.93
C VAL A 117 -10.45 71.22 24.70
N PHE A 118 -11.22 70.39 25.40
CA PHE A 118 -12.36 70.84 26.19
C PHE A 118 -11.96 71.82 27.30
N SER A 119 -10.84 71.55 28.00
CA SER A 119 -10.32 72.44 29.04
C SER A 119 -9.94 73.84 28.52
N VAL A 120 -9.51 73.95 27.26
CA VAL A 120 -9.17 75.24 26.63
C VAL A 120 -10.41 75.98 26.14
N LEU A 121 -11.41 75.26 25.61
CA LEU A 121 -12.63 75.87 25.06
C LEU A 121 -13.62 76.35 26.13
N THR A 122 -13.71 75.65 27.27
CA THR A 122 -14.67 75.97 28.35
C THR A 122 -14.59 77.41 28.89
N PRO A 123 -13.41 78.03 29.13
CA PRO A 123 -13.35 79.42 29.55
C PRO A 123 -13.67 80.43 28.43
N LEU A 124 -13.56 80.07 27.15
CA LEU A 124 -13.85 80.96 26.01
C LEU A 124 -15.35 81.08 25.70
N LEU A 125 -16.18 80.18 26.24
CA LEU A 125 -17.63 80.13 26.04
C LEU A 125 -18.43 80.76 27.20
N LYS A 126 -17.75 81.31 28.21
CA LYS A 126 -18.34 82.09 29.31
C LYS A 126 -18.09 83.58 29.08
#